data_AF-A0A6C0CXJ4-F1
#
_entry.id   AF-A0A6C0CXJ4-F1
#
_cell.length_a   1.000
_cell.length_b   1.000
_cell.length_c   1.000
_cell.angle_alpha   90.00
_cell.angle_beta   90.00
_cell.angle_gamma   90.00
#
_symmetry.space_group_name_H-M   'P 1'
#
loop_
_entity.id
_entity.type
_entity.pdbx_description
1 polymer ?
#
loop_
_entity_poly.entity_id
_entity_poly.type
_entity_poly.pdbx_seq_one_letter_code
_entity_poly.pdbx_strand_id
1 'polypeptide(L)'
;MELFSEELNDNYFHMRDIDVILDEFYDLLEKSEEYIKKRKKGPCFKYNITKISKISDIPMSSMNDSYFFPKQIQSYINDNSLYNLHFNCKIKGREITVNFIIFHEIKQKDLFKINKQIQMIYMWMYIIEHFSLNTCSKQLDLYIYFTPFEKKLPNNQLITLATEHVNSGYTTGCKENTEIVLYRNEEWFKVFIHETFHNFGLDFSDMNLSSINRRLKDHFNVNVEFNLYESYCETWARIINTIFYSYFSVIDNLNPKKKYFKTQFYLNIKKEAFHSLYQLLKILKFQDLNYKLITEKKEENIQICNHLYGEKSSVFSYYIITGLLINNFGDFLLWCKKNNNILLMFKKTPGNLDKYLELVGNCKKNTFIKKNIKQMEKAMSDKDSQIDDSLRMTHLDMNIIFMN
;
A
#
# COMPACT_ATOMS: atom_id res chain seq x y z
N MET A 1 0.19 16.11 -11.47
CA MET A 1 -1.15 15.84 -10.89
C MET A 1 -1.98 17.11 -10.73
N GLU A 2 -1.40 18.24 -10.29
CA GLU A 2 -2.11 19.54 -10.23
C GLU A 2 -2.73 19.95 -11.58
N LEU A 3 -2.09 19.62 -12.70
CA LEU A 3 -2.61 19.80 -14.05
C LEU A 3 -3.91 19.04 -14.37
N PHE A 4 -4.33 18.07 -13.56
CA PHE A 4 -5.46 17.18 -13.89
C PHE A 4 -6.64 17.26 -12.92
N SER A 5 -6.51 17.87 -11.73
CA SER A 5 -7.50 17.69 -10.66
C SER A 5 -8.77 18.54 -10.77
N GLU A 6 -8.74 19.65 -11.52
CA GLU A 6 -9.87 20.59 -11.57
C GLU A 6 -11.01 20.16 -12.51
N GLU A 7 -10.74 19.26 -13.48
CA GLU A 7 -11.73 18.84 -14.49
C GLU A 7 -12.33 17.44 -14.28
N LEU A 8 -11.83 16.70 -13.27
CA LEU A 8 -12.24 15.33 -13.00
C LEU A 8 -13.50 15.28 -12.16
N ASN A 9 -14.42 14.40 -12.54
CA ASN A 9 -15.63 14.18 -11.77
C ASN A 9 -15.30 13.48 -10.45
N ASP A 10 -15.81 14.02 -9.35
CA ASP A 10 -15.71 13.48 -7.99
C ASP A 10 -17.07 13.29 -7.32
N ASN A 11 -18.17 13.64 -8.00
CA ASN A 11 -19.54 13.60 -7.48
C ASN A 11 -19.99 12.18 -7.04
N TYR A 12 -19.28 11.14 -7.48
CA TYR A 12 -19.58 9.74 -7.16
C TYR A 12 -18.90 9.24 -5.87
N PHE A 13 -18.01 10.04 -5.24
CA PHE A 13 -17.31 9.62 -4.02
C PHE A 13 -18.15 9.72 -2.75
N HIS A 14 -19.32 10.36 -2.80
CA HIS A 14 -20.17 10.57 -1.62
C HIS A 14 -21.14 9.42 -1.38
N MET A 15 -20.79 8.52 -0.46
CA MET A 15 -21.68 7.47 0.03
C MET A 15 -21.87 7.63 1.54
N ARG A 16 -23.04 8.08 1.99
CA ARG A 16 -23.35 8.29 3.43
C ARG A 16 -23.14 7.04 4.29
N ASP A 17 -23.16 5.85 3.68
CA ASP A 17 -23.04 4.57 4.38
C ASP A 17 -21.61 4.21 4.80
N ILE A 18 -20.59 4.92 4.29
CA ILE A 18 -19.20 4.67 4.66
C ILE A 18 -18.78 5.44 5.92
N ASP A 19 -19.53 6.48 6.30
CA ASP A 19 -19.25 7.30 7.49
C ASP A 19 -19.20 6.46 8.76
N VAL A 20 -20.03 5.42 8.86
CA VAL A 20 -20.02 4.48 10.00
C VAL A 20 -18.68 3.74 10.09
N ILE A 21 -18.14 3.30 8.96
CA ILE A 21 -16.83 2.63 8.91
C ILE A 21 -15.72 3.61 9.32
N LEU A 22 -15.80 4.86 8.85
CA LEU A 22 -14.85 5.90 9.23
C LEU A 22 -14.92 6.26 10.72
N ASP A 23 -16.13 6.32 11.29
CA ASP A 23 -16.33 6.58 12.70
C ASP A 23 -15.74 5.43 13.57
N GLU A 24 -15.87 4.17 13.14
CA GLU A 24 -15.22 3.01 13.77
C GLU A 24 -13.69 3.13 13.74
N PHE A 25 -13.10 3.47 12.59
CA PHE A 25 -11.65 3.68 12.49
C PHE A 25 -11.16 4.86 13.32
N TYR A 26 -11.91 5.96 13.36
CA TYR A 26 -11.59 7.11 14.22
C TYR A 26 -11.52 6.70 15.69
N ASP A 27 -12.52 5.94 16.16
CA ASP A 27 -12.56 5.49 17.55
C ASP A 27 -11.42 4.51 17.87
N LEU A 28 -11.03 3.67 16.91
CA LEU A 28 -9.86 2.80 17.02
C LEU A 28 -8.55 3.61 17.07
N LEU A 29 -8.43 4.66 16.26
CA LEU A 29 -7.27 5.55 16.25
C LEU A 29 -7.12 6.26 17.60
N GLU A 30 -8.18 6.88 18.14
CA GLU A 30 -8.15 7.53 19.46
C GLU A 30 -7.73 6.56 20.57
N LYS A 31 -8.34 5.35 20.60
CA LYS A 31 -7.99 4.31 21.57
C LYS A 31 -6.55 3.84 21.42
N SER A 32 -6.07 3.68 20.19
CA SER A 32 -4.69 3.27 19.92
C SER A 32 -3.72 4.37 20.36
N GLU A 33 -4.02 5.64 20.09
CA GLU A 33 -3.18 6.76 20.46
C GLU A 33 -3.08 6.89 21.99
N GLU A 34 -4.21 6.80 22.70
CA GLU A 34 -4.25 6.80 24.16
C GLU A 34 -3.46 5.62 24.74
N TYR A 35 -3.63 4.42 24.19
CA TYR A 35 -2.92 3.21 24.61
C TYR A 35 -1.40 3.35 24.45
N ILE A 36 -0.95 3.96 23.34
CA ILE A 36 0.47 4.19 23.05
C ILE A 36 1.05 5.35 23.87
N LYS A 37 0.29 6.44 24.08
CA LYS A 37 0.67 7.55 24.98
C LYS A 37 1.01 7.05 26.38
N LYS A 38 0.21 6.13 26.94
CA LYS A 38 0.48 5.50 28.26
C LYS A 38 1.77 4.66 28.26
N ARG A 39 2.20 4.13 27.12
CA ARG A 39 3.41 3.30 26.96
C ARG A 39 4.68 4.07 26.61
N LYS A 40 4.58 5.34 26.24
CA LYS A 40 5.76 6.18 25.96
C LYS A 40 6.73 6.28 27.13
N LYS A 41 6.23 6.23 28.37
CA LYS A 41 7.05 6.22 29.59
C LYS A 41 7.59 4.84 29.95
N GLY A 42 7.14 3.79 29.27
CA GLY A 42 7.51 2.40 29.51
C GLY A 42 8.64 1.90 28.62
N PRO A 43 8.90 0.57 28.62
CA PRO A 43 10.00 -0.02 27.87
C PRO A 43 9.83 0.03 26.35
N CYS A 44 8.60 0.12 25.83
CA CYS A 44 8.31 0.05 24.40
C CYS A 44 8.98 1.11 23.51
N PHE A 45 9.29 2.28 24.09
CA PHE A 45 9.99 3.37 23.38
C PHE A 45 11.44 3.52 23.81
N LYS A 46 11.93 2.66 24.72
CA LYS A 46 13.35 2.52 24.97
C LYS A 46 13.95 1.72 23.81
N TYR A 47 15.13 2.13 23.38
CA TYR A 47 15.85 1.48 22.30
C TYR A 47 17.31 1.30 22.68
N ASN A 48 17.92 0.28 22.08
CA ASN A 48 19.36 0.08 22.13
C ASN A 48 19.95 0.56 20.82
N ILE A 49 20.99 1.39 20.89
CA ILE A 49 21.80 1.76 19.72
C ILE A 49 23.00 0.82 19.69
N THR A 50 23.20 0.14 18.58
CA THR A 50 24.41 -0.66 18.31
C THR A 50 25.10 -0.13 17.07
N LYS A 51 26.43 0.01 17.13
CA LYS A 51 27.25 0.41 15.98
C LYS A 51 27.54 -0.82 15.11
N ILE A 52 27.34 -0.69 13.81
CA ILE A 52 27.60 -1.71 12.81
C ILE A 52 29.03 -1.49 12.31
N SER A 53 29.90 -2.48 12.50
CA SER A 53 31.31 -2.37 12.09
C SER A 53 31.64 -3.28 10.90
N LYS A 54 30.84 -4.32 10.69
CA LYS A 54 30.95 -5.29 9.58
C LYS A 54 29.56 -5.75 9.14
N ILE A 55 29.47 -6.27 7.91
CA ILE A 55 28.20 -6.74 7.30
C ILE A 55 27.47 -7.76 8.20
N SER A 56 28.20 -8.64 8.88
CA SER A 56 27.59 -9.64 9.78
C SER A 56 26.90 -9.05 11.01
N ASP A 57 27.12 -7.77 11.32
CA ASP A 57 26.45 -7.07 12.42
C ASP A 57 25.08 -6.50 12.00
N ILE A 58 24.81 -6.44 10.69
CA ILE A 58 23.55 -5.91 10.15
C ILE A 58 22.44 -6.94 10.44
N PRO A 59 21.38 -6.58 11.19
CA PRO A 59 20.20 -7.41 11.31
C PRO A 59 19.57 -7.65 9.94
N MET A 60 19.35 -8.91 9.60
CA MET A 60 18.77 -9.35 8.34
C MET A 60 17.65 -10.35 8.60
N SER A 61 16.63 -10.32 7.74
CA SER A 61 15.56 -11.32 7.74
C SER A 61 16.12 -12.68 7.30
N SER A 62 15.49 -13.76 7.76
CA SER A 62 15.75 -15.11 7.26
C SER A 62 15.50 -15.28 5.76
N MET A 63 14.75 -14.35 5.13
CA MET A 63 14.43 -14.32 3.69
C MET A 63 15.39 -13.44 2.86
N ASN A 64 16.60 -13.16 3.33
CA ASN A 64 17.47 -12.14 2.75
C ASN A 64 17.84 -12.34 1.25
N ASP A 65 17.84 -13.59 0.77
CA ASP A 65 18.09 -13.94 -0.65
C ASP A 65 16.81 -13.94 -1.51
N SER A 66 15.77 -13.24 -1.06
CA SER A 66 14.50 -13.16 -1.76
C SER A 66 14.64 -12.50 -3.14
N TYR A 67 14.02 -13.10 -4.15
CA TYR A 67 13.83 -12.51 -5.50
C TYR A 67 13.23 -11.09 -5.44
N PHE A 68 12.52 -10.75 -4.36
CA PHE A 68 11.88 -9.45 -4.15
C PHE A 68 12.82 -8.36 -3.63
N PHE A 69 14.10 -8.66 -3.39
CA PHE A 69 15.07 -7.72 -2.82
C PHE A 69 16.16 -7.32 -3.84
N PRO A 70 16.10 -6.12 -4.46
CA PRO A 70 17.04 -5.75 -5.51
C PRO A 70 18.49 -5.68 -5.04
N LYS A 71 19.43 -6.26 -5.82
CA LYS A 71 20.86 -6.36 -5.48
C LYS A 71 21.53 -5.00 -5.19
N GLN A 72 21.15 -3.95 -5.92
CA GLN A 72 21.68 -2.60 -5.68
C GLN A 72 21.31 -2.08 -4.28
N ILE A 73 20.09 -2.39 -3.82
CA ILE A 73 19.61 -1.99 -2.50
C ILE A 73 20.32 -2.80 -1.41
N GLN A 74 20.50 -4.10 -1.62
CA GLN A 74 21.29 -4.96 -0.72
C GLN A 74 22.73 -4.46 -0.59
N SER A 75 23.38 -4.14 -1.71
CA SER A 75 24.75 -3.61 -1.73
C SER A 75 24.84 -2.29 -0.96
N TYR A 76 23.90 -1.38 -1.20
CA TYR A 76 23.82 -0.12 -0.45
C TYR A 76 23.69 -0.35 1.06
N ILE A 77 22.84 -1.27 1.49
CA ILE A 77 22.66 -1.60 2.91
C ILE A 77 23.98 -2.14 3.50
N ASN A 78 24.61 -3.09 2.82
CA ASN A 78 25.87 -3.69 3.27
C ASN A 78 27.00 -2.66 3.39
N ASP A 79 27.09 -1.74 2.43
CA ASP A 79 28.20 -0.80 2.33
C ASP A 79 28.02 0.45 3.22
N ASN A 80 26.78 0.80 3.59
CA ASN A 80 26.49 2.09 4.23
C ASN A 80 25.89 1.98 5.64
N SER A 81 25.54 0.79 6.14
CA SER A 81 24.93 0.63 7.47
C SER A 81 25.88 1.03 8.59
N LEU A 82 25.49 2.01 9.43
CA LEU A 82 26.31 2.51 10.54
C LEU A 82 25.76 2.15 11.91
N TYR A 83 24.43 2.19 12.08
CA TYR A 83 23.79 1.94 13.37
C TYR A 83 22.52 1.11 13.20
N ASN A 84 22.24 0.25 14.20
CA ASN A 84 20.94 -0.36 14.41
C ASN A 84 20.30 0.20 15.69
N LEU A 85 19.12 0.79 15.55
CA LEU A 85 18.23 1.12 16.66
C LEU A 85 17.23 0.00 16.84
N HIS A 86 17.41 -0.74 17.93
CA HIS A 86 16.58 -1.89 18.26
C HIS A 86 15.49 -1.51 19.27
N PHE A 87 14.23 -1.71 18.89
CA PHE A 87 13.05 -1.57 19.75
C PHE A 87 12.39 -2.94 19.96
N ASN A 88 11.80 -3.15 21.14
CA ASN A 88 10.92 -4.28 21.40
C ASN A 88 9.71 -3.78 22.20
N CYS A 89 8.51 -4.18 21.77
CA CYS A 89 7.29 -3.89 22.51
C CYS A 89 6.26 -5.00 22.37
N LYS A 90 5.52 -5.23 23.45
CA LYS A 90 4.31 -6.07 23.45
C LYS A 90 3.06 -5.21 23.27
N ILE A 91 2.38 -5.37 22.13
CA ILE A 91 1.12 -4.68 21.79
C ILE A 91 0.00 -5.71 21.77
N LYS A 92 -0.97 -5.58 22.69
CA LYS A 92 -2.17 -6.46 22.77
C LYS A 92 -1.91 -7.96 22.76
N GLY A 93 -0.75 -8.41 23.25
CA GLY A 93 -0.39 -9.83 23.30
C GLY A 93 0.64 -10.25 22.27
N ARG A 94 0.86 -9.42 21.24
CA ARG A 94 1.86 -9.64 20.19
C ARG A 94 3.17 -8.95 20.53
N GLU A 95 4.27 -9.62 20.25
CA GLU A 95 5.60 -9.08 20.38
C GLU A 95 6.06 -8.51 19.04
N ILE A 96 6.63 -7.32 19.08
CA ILE A 96 7.10 -6.62 17.90
C ILE A 96 8.52 -6.17 18.20
N THR A 97 9.46 -6.68 17.42
CA THR A 97 10.84 -6.25 17.41
C THR A 97 11.05 -5.40 16.17
N VAL A 98 11.63 -4.21 16.33
CA VAL A 98 11.94 -3.32 15.21
C VAL A 98 13.44 -3.09 15.18
N ASN A 99 14.09 -3.50 14.09
CA ASN A 99 15.47 -3.18 13.78
C ASN A 99 15.48 -2.04 12.76
N PHE A 100 15.90 -0.86 13.19
CA PHE A 100 15.92 0.34 12.36
C PHE A 100 17.35 0.72 12.01
N ILE A 101 17.73 0.55 10.75
CA ILE A 101 19.09 0.77 10.27
C ILE A 101 19.28 2.22 9.83
N ILE A 102 20.38 2.82 10.24
CA ILE A 102 20.75 4.20 9.93
C ILE A 102 22.10 4.22 9.19
N PHE A 103 22.14 4.97 8.09
CA PHE A 103 23.31 5.06 7.19
C PHE A 103 24.18 6.30 7.42
N HIS A 104 23.94 7.04 8.50
CA HIS A 104 24.62 8.29 8.81
C HIS A 104 24.74 8.48 10.32
N GLU A 105 25.59 9.42 10.74
CA GLU A 105 25.73 9.78 12.16
C GLU A 105 24.40 10.27 12.75
N ILE A 106 23.93 9.61 13.81
CA ILE A 106 22.62 9.85 14.41
C ILE A 106 22.53 11.27 14.96
N LYS A 107 21.53 12.02 14.51
CA LYS A 107 21.20 13.36 15.03
C LYS A 107 19.92 13.30 15.86
N GLN A 108 19.72 14.28 16.74
CA GLN A 108 18.50 14.37 17.56
C GLN A 108 17.21 14.39 16.72
N LYS A 109 17.24 15.04 15.54
CA LYS A 109 16.11 15.05 14.60
C LYS A 109 15.75 13.66 14.06
N ASP A 110 16.74 12.79 13.90
CA ASP A 110 16.52 11.43 13.41
C ASP A 110 15.79 10.61 14.48
N LEU A 111 16.25 10.73 15.74
CA LEU A 111 15.59 10.09 16.89
C LEU A 111 14.14 10.56 17.05
N PHE A 112 13.87 11.85 16.86
CA PHE A 112 12.51 12.38 16.89
C PHE A 112 11.63 11.77 15.79
N LYS A 113 12.13 11.73 14.54
CA LYS A 113 11.42 11.13 13.40
C LYS A 113 11.15 9.64 13.63
N ILE A 114 12.16 8.89 14.06
CA ILE A 114 12.04 7.44 14.34
C ILE A 114 11.04 7.19 15.45
N ASN A 115 11.03 7.99 16.52
CA ASN A 115 10.04 7.86 17.60
C ASN A 115 8.59 8.01 17.08
N LYS A 116 8.36 8.96 16.15
CA LYS A 116 7.07 9.14 15.49
C LYS A 116 6.70 7.96 14.59
N GLN A 117 7.66 7.42 13.85
CA GLN A 117 7.46 6.22 13.02
C GLN A 117 7.13 5.00 13.88
N ILE A 118 7.86 4.77 14.97
CA ILE A 118 7.60 3.71 15.96
C ILE A 118 6.22 3.88 16.61
N GLN A 119 5.82 5.12 16.94
CA GLN A 119 4.46 5.39 17.43
C GLN A 119 3.40 4.92 16.42
N MET A 120 3.58 5.23 15.14
CA MET A 120 2.63 4.82 14.10
C MET A 120 2.61 3.31 13.88
N ILE A 121 3.77 2.66 13.88
CA ILE A 121 3.88 1.20 13.81
C ILE A 121 3.06 0.59 14.96
N TYR A 122 3.27 1.03 16.20
CA TYR A 122 2.55 0.48 17.34
C TYR A 122 1.05 0.82 17.35
N MET A 123 0.65 1.99 16.85
CA MET A 123 -0.77 2.32 16.67
C MET A 123 -1.43 1.40 15.64
N TRP A 124 -0.79 1.16 14.48
CA TRP A 124 -1.33 0.22 13.50
C TRP A 124 -1.40 -1.20 14.07
N MET A 125 -0.37 -1.64 14.78
CA MET A 125 -0.34 -2.97 15.39
C MET A 125 -1.41 -3.15 16.48
N TYR A 126 -1.79 -2.08 17.17
CA TYR A 126 -2.96 -2.08 18.05
C TYR A 126 -4.26 -2.26 17.24
N ILE A 127 -4.39 -1.55 16.12
CA ILE A 127 -5.61 -1.55 15.30
C ILE A 127 -5.78 -2.87 14.57
N ILE A 128 -4.74 -3.39 13.90
CA ILE A 128 -4.80 -4.64 13.13
C ILE A 128 -5.14 -5.85 14.01
N GLU A 129 -4.80 -5.81 15.30
CA GLU A 129 -5.20 -6.85 16.25
C GLU A 129 -6.72 -6.99 16.36
N HIS A 130 -7.48 -5.90 16.20
CA HIS A 130 -8.95 -5.96 16.21
C HIS A 130 -9.53 -6.71 15.01
N PHE A 131 -8.73 -6.91 13.95
CA PHE A 131 -9.18 -7.48 12.68
C PHE A 131 -8.52 -8.81 12.31
N SER A 132 -7.63 -9.33 13.15
CA SER A 132 -6.81 -10.49 12.82
C SER A 132 -7.01 -11.65 13.79
N LEU A 133 -6.60 -12.84 13.36
CA LEU A 133 -6.59 -14.03 14.21
C LEU A 133 -5.37 -14.00 15.13
N ASN A 134 -5.53 -14.50 16.35
CA ASN A 134 -4.44 -14.60 17.34
C ASN A 134 -3.34 -15.64 17.00
N THR A 135 -3.49 -16.36 15.89
CA THR A 135 -2.57 -17.40 15.43
C THR A 135 -1.48 -16.89 14.49
N CYS A 136 -1.74 -15.86 13.69
CA CYS A 136 -0.78 -15.27 12.75
C CYS A 136 0.00 -14.15 13.43
N SER A 137 1.30 -13.99 13.17
CA SER A 137 2.16 -12.87 13.61
C SER A 137 2.08 -12.59 15.13
N LYS A 138 2.27 -13.63 15.97
CA LYS A 138 2.40 -13.43 17.43
C LYS A 138 3.71 -12.75 17.78
N GLN A 139 4.78 -13.08 17.05
CA GLN A 139 6.07 -12.40 17.09
C GLN A 139 6.36 -11.86 15.69
N LEU A 140 6.58 -10.55 15.59
CA LEU A 140 6.92 -9.87 14.34
C LEU A 140 8.30 -9.22 14.46
N ASP A 141 9.22 -9.63 13.59
CA ASP A 141 10.49 -8.96 13.38
C ASP A 141 10.40 -8.03 12.17
N LEU A 142 10.52 -6.73 12.41
CA LEU A 142 10.44 -5.68 11.40
C LEU A 142 11.82 -5.08 11.14
N TYR A 143 12.34 -5.27 9.93
CA TYR A 143 13.61 -4.72 9.48
C TYR A 143 13.36 -3.49 8.60
N ILE A 144 13.83 -2.34 9.05
CA ILE A 144 13.64 -1.06 8.38
C ILE A 144 15.00 -0.53 7.94
N TYR A 145 15.20 -0.46 6.62
CA TYR A 145 16.43 0.07 6.04
C TYR A 145 16.25 1.50 5.52
N PHE A 146 15.10 1.85 4.91
CA PHE A 146 14.84 3.21 4.37
C PHE A 146 15.96 3.77 3.49
N THR A 147 16.42 2.94 2.55
CA THR A 147 17.35 3.38 1.50
C THR A 147 16.74 4.53 0.67
N PRO A 148 17.57 5.37 0.04
CA PRO A 148 17.12 6.53 -0.72
C PRO A 148 16.59 6.19 -2.13
N PHE A 149 16.54 4.90 -2.49
CA PHE A 149 16.09 4.49 -3.82
C PHE A 149 14.58 4.69 -3.98
N GLU A 150 14.19 5.15 -5.17
CA GLU A 150 12.81 5.40 -5.55
C GLU A 150 12.36 4.44 -6.65
N LYS A 151 11.06 4.16 -6.67
CA LYS A 151 10.36 3.44 -7.72
C LYS A 151 10.21 4.35 -8.92
N LYS A 152 10.77 3.93 -10.05
CA LYS A 152 10.75 4.69 -11.30
C LYS A 152 10.47 3.78 -12.49
N LEU A 153 9.83 4.35 -13.49
CA LEU A 153 9.75 3.76 -14.81
C LEU A 153 11.16 3.58 -15.36
N PRO A 154 11.42 2.49 -16.08
CA PRO A 154 12.66 2.36 -16.84
C PRO A 154 12.80 3.47 -17.87
N ASN A 155 14.04 3.80 -18.24
CA ASN A 155 14.33 4.78 -19.29
C ASN A 155 13.99 4.28 -20.71
N ASN A 156 13.53 3.03 -20.84
CA ASN A 156 13.21 2.39 -22.11
C ASN A 156 12.02 1.44 -21.95
N GLN A 157 11.02 1.58 -22.82
CA GLN A 157 9.79 0.78 -22.84
C GLN A 157 10.02 -0.71 -23.12
N LEU A 158 11.18 -1.09 -23.68
CA LEU A 158 11.57 -2.49 -23.88
C LEU A 158 11.92 -3.21 -22.56
N ILE A 159 12.11 -2.47 -21.46
CA ILE A 159 12.43 -3.05 -20.16
C ILE A 159 11.12 -3.47 -19.47
N THR A 160 10.96 -4.76 -19.22
CA THR A 160 9.83 -5.30 -18.48
C THR A 160 9.84 -4.83 -17.03
N LEU A 161 8.70 -4.32 -16.54
CA LEU A 161 8.53 -3.90 -15.16
C LEU A 161 8.66 -5.09 -14.21
N ALA A 162 9.37 -4.89 -13.11
CA ALA A 162 9.85 -5.93 -12.21
C ALA A 162 10.02 -5.36 -10.78
N THR A 163 10.51 -6.18 -9.85
CA THR A 163 10.61 -5.85 -8.42
C THR A 163 11.36 -4.54 -8.13
N GLU A 164 12.45 -4.28 -8.86
CA GLU A 164 13.25 -3.06 -8.75
C GLU A 164 12.48 -1.80 -9.15
N HIS A 165 11.41 -1.93 -9.94
CA HIS A 165 10.60 -0.81 -10.39
C HIS A 165 9.43 -0.52 -9.44
N VAL A 166 8.90 -1.54 -8.74
CA VAL A 166 7.59 -1.43 -8.07
C VAL A 166 7.52 -1.89 -6.60
N ASN A 167 8.44 -2.73 -6.12
CA ASN A 167 8.38 -3.26 -4.74
C ASN A 167 9.13 -2.36 -3.76
N SER A 168 8.68 -2.24 -2.52
CA SER A 168 9.41 -1.47 -1.47
C SER A 168 9.61 -2.27 -0.18
N GLY A 169 9.07 -3.48 -0.14
CA GLY A 169 9.16 -4.41 0.97
C GLY A 169 8.81 -5.82 0.53
N TYR A 170 8.95 -6.74 1.47
CA TYR A 170 8.48 -8.12 1.37
C TYR A 170 8.28 -8.68 2.78
N THR A 171 7.57 -9.81 2.86
CA THR A 171 7.07 -10.34 4.13
C THR A 171 6.88 -11.85 4.06
N THR A 172 6.89 -12.50 5.23
CA THR A 172 6.33 -13.85 5.35
C THR A 172 4.80 -13.83 5.30
N GLY A 173 4.15 -14.91 4.85
CA GLY A 173 2.71 -15.09 5.07
C GLY A 173 2.35 -15.39 6.54
N CYS A 174 1.07 -15.62 6.82
CA CYS A 174 0.60 -15.96 8.17
C CYS A 174 1.30 -17.19 8.77
N LYS A 175 2.09 -16.94 9.81
CA LYS A 175 2.78 -17.92 10.68
C LYS A 175 2.83 -17.37 12.11
N GLU A 176 3.25 -18.16 13.10
CA GLU A 176 3.35 -17.65 14.48
C GLU A 176 4.45 -16.59 14.64
N ASN A 177 5.62 -16.86 14.05
CA ASN A 177 6.75 -15.93 13.98
C ASN A 177 6.91 -15.48 12.54
N THR A 178 7.04 -14.19 12.35
CA THR A 178 6.97 -13.58 11.04
C THR A 178 7.96 -12.42 10.91
N GLU A 179 8.32 -12.13 9.68
CA GLU A 179 9.28 -11.08 9.36
C GLU A 179 8.70 -10.15 8.28
N ILE A 180 8.98 -8.85 8.42
CA ILE A 180 8.72 -7.83 7.40
C ILE A 180 10.02 -7.09 7.13
N VAL A 181 10.33 -6.88 5.85
CA VAL A 181 11.44 -6.04 5.42
C VAL A 181 10.91 -4.84 4.65
N LEU A 182 11.25 -3.63 5.09
CA LEU A 182 10.94 -2.37 4.42
C LEU A 182 12.24 -1.69 3.99
N TYR A 183 12.51 -1.65 2.69
CA TYR A 183 13.82 -1.23 2.21
C TYR A 183 13.85 0.16 1.54
N ARG A 184 12.73 0.70 1.03
CA ARG A 184 12.67 2.10 0.53
C ARG A 184 12.05 3.02 1.57
N ASN A 185 12.54 4.26 1.67
CA ASN A 185 11.95 5.28 2.55
C ASN A 185 10.60 5.81 2.01
N GLU A 186 10.42 5.84 0.69
CA GLU A 186 9.18 6.32 0.09
C GLU A 186 8.00 5.40 0.46
N GLU A 187 6.85 6.01 0.77
CA GLU A 187 5.58 5.30 1.03
C GLU A 187 5.65 4.26 2.16
N TRP A 188 6.67 4.32 3.02
CA TRP A 188 7.03 3.24 3.93
C TRP A 188 5.86 2.76 4.80
N PHE A 189 4.99 3.67 5.25
CA PHE A 189 3.88 3.30 6.14
C PHE A 189 2.78 2.56 5.39
N LYS A 190 2.48 2.98 4.16
CA LYS A 190 1.57 2.25 3.26
C LYS A 190 2.12 0.85 3.00
N VAL A 191 3.42 0.74 2.70
CA VAL A 191 4.07 -0.56 2.47
C VAL A 191 4.03 -1.41 3.73
N PHE A 192 4.30 -0.85 4.91
CA PHE A 192 4.15 -1.56 6.18
C PHE A 192 2.74 -2.13 6.36
N ILE A 193 1.70 -1.32 6.12
CA ILE A 193 0.32 -1.80 6.17
C ILE A 193 0.11 -2.94 5.17
N HIS A 194 0.54 -2.78 3.92
CA HIS A 194 0.45 -3.82 2.89
C HIS A 194 1.08 -5.13 3.37
N GLU A 195 2.33 -5.10 3.83
CA GLU A 195 3.04 -6.29 4.28
C GLU A 195 2.37 -6.95 5.49
N THR A 196 1.76 -6.16 6.38
CA THR A 196 1.00 -6.72 7.51
C THR A 196 -0.29 -7.43 7.08
N PHE A 197 -0.89 -7.11 5.92
CA PHE A 197 -2.06 -7.87 5.44
C PHE A 197 -1.70 -9.33 5.18
N HIS A 198 -0.58 -9.58 4.50
CA HIS A 198 -0.05 -10.93 4.25
C HIS A 198 0.34 -11.64 5.54
N ASN A 199 1.07 -10.95 6.40
CA ASN A 199 1.65 -11.48 7.63
C ASN A 199 0.59 -11.86 8.68
N PHE A 200 -0.53 -11.12 8.70
CA PHE A 200 -1.68 -11.37 9.57
C PHE A 200 -2.78 -12.23 8.91
N GLY A 201 -2.56 -12.67 7.67
CA GLY A 201 -3.49 -13.53 6.95
C GLY A 201 -4.83 -12.87 6.61
N LEU A 202 -4.82 -11.55 6.39
CA LEU A 202 -6.03 -10.76 6.09
C LEU A 202 -6.45 -10.83 4.62
N ASP A 203 -5.56 -11.30 3.74
CA ASP A 203 -5.85 -11.51 2.32
C ASP A 203 -6.20 -12.98 2.02
N PHE A 204 -5.99 -13.39 0.77
CA PHE A 204 -6.29 -14.72 0.23
C PHE A 204 -5.14 -15.28 -0.62
N SER A 205 -3.90 -14.87 -0.34
CA SER A 205 -2.68 -15.34 -1.01
C SER A 205 -2.46 -16.85 -0.87
N ASP A 206 -3.02 -17.48 0.17
CA ASP A 206 -2.97 -18.92 0.43
C ASP A 206 -4.07 -19.72 -0.29
N MET A 207 -4.94 -19.07 -1.06
CA MET A 207 -5.99 -19.74 -1.84
C MET A 207 -5.52 -20.11 -3.25
N ASN A 208 -6.10 -21.17 -3.82
CA ASN A 208 -5.88 -21.51 -5.24
C ASN A 208 -6.60 -20.52 -6.16
N LEU A 209 -5.84 -19.75 -6.94
CA LEU A 209 -6.35 -18.73 -7.84
C LEU A 209 -6.45 -19.14 -9.32
N SER A 210 -6.18 -20.40 -9.68
CA SER A 210 -6.18 -20.86 -11.08
C SER A 210 -7.48 -20.55 -11.83
N SER A 211 -8.63 -20.86 -11.22
CA SER A 211 -9.95 -20.60 -11.80
C SER A 211 -10.25 -19.11 -11.95
N ILE A 212 -9.87 -18.31 -10.96
CA ILE A 212 -10.06 -16.85 -10.96
C ILE A 212 -9.17 -16.19 -12.00
N ASN A 213 -7.92 -16.64 -12.11
CA ASN A 213 -6.98 -16.17 -13.12
C ASN A 213 -7.52 -16.37 -14.54
N ARG A 214 -8.08 -17.54 -14.83
CA ARG A 214 -8.71 -17.79 -16.13
C ARG A 214 -9.87 -16.82 -16.39
N ARG A 215 -10.73 -16.58 -15.40
CA ARG A 215 -11.87 -15.68 -15.56
C ARG A 215 -11.48 -14.21 -15.63
N LEU A 216 -10.40 -13.78 -14.98
CA LEU A 216 -9.87 -12.42 -15.14
C LEU A 216 -9.44 -12.12 -16.58
N LYS A 217 -8.98 -13.14 -17.32
CA LYS A 217 -8.74 -13.03 -18.77
C LYS A 217 -10.01 -12.80 -19.58
N ASP A 218 -11.20 -13.04 -19.02
CA ASP A 218 -12.48 -12.64 -19.64
C ASP A 218 -12.82 -11.16 -19.36
N HIS A 219 -12.17 -10.56 -18.37
CA HIS A 219 -12.36 -9.14 -18.02
C HIS A 219 -11.31 -8.23 -18.66
N PHE A 220 -10.07 -8.71 -18.82
CA PHE A 220 -8.94 -7.94 -19.34
C PHE A 220 -8.25 -8.68 -20.48
N ASN A 221 -7.69 -7.95 -21.45
CA ASN A 221 -7.07 -8.53 -22.65
C ASN A 221 -5.59 -8.92 -22.44
N VAL A 222 -5.03 -8.68 -21.26
CA VAL A 222 -3.64 -9.03 -20.94
C VAL A 222 -3.51 -10.50 -20.51
N ASN A 223 -2.38 -11.11 -20.84
CA ASN A 223 -2.09 -12.50 -20.50
C ASN A 223 -1.00 -12.58 -19.42
N VAL A 224 -1.40 -12.37 -18.17
CA VAL A 224 -0.53 -12.49 -16.99
C VAL A 224 -1.13 -13.41 -15.95
N GLU A 225 -0.32 -13.81 -14.98
CA GLU A 225 -0.81 -14.40 -13.74
C GLU A 225 -1.19 -13.28 -12.78
N PHE A 226 -2.49 -13.05 -12.66
CA PHE A 226 -3.05 -12.07 -11.75
C PHE A 226 -2.95 -12.57 -10.31
N ASN A 227 -1.97 -12.05 -9.58
CA ASN A 227 -1.92 -12.12 -8.12
C ASN A 227 -2.99 -11.20 -7.54
N LEU A 228 -4.26 -11.60 -7.63
CA LEU A 228 -5.40 -10.74 -7.31
C LEU A 228 -5.45 -10.33 -5.82
N TYR A 229 -4.86 -11.13 -4.94
CA TYR A 229 -4.75 -10.79 -3.51
C TYR A 229 -3.92 -9.51 -3.28
N GLU A 230 -2.95 -9.23 -4.15
CA GLU A 230 -2.14 -8.01 -4.10
C GLU A 230 -3.00 -6.76 -4.28
N SER A 231 -4.05 -6.82 -5.12
CA SER A 231 -4.94 -5.68 -5.29
C SER A 231 -5.78 -5.43 -4.03
N TYR A 232 -6.16 -6.49 -3.32
CA TYR A 232 -6.89 -6.37 -2.05
C TYR A 232 -6.01 -5.75 -0.96
N CYS A 233 -4.77 -6.26 -0.80
CA CYS A 233 -3.78 -5.71 0.14
C CYS A 233 -3.47 -4.24 -0.17
N GLU A 234 -3.16 -3.93 -1.43
CA GLU A 234 -2.78 -2.57 -1.84
C GLU A 234 -3.96 -1.59 -1.72
N THR A 235 -5.19 -2.00 -2.04
CA THR A 235 -6.37 -1.14 -1.86
C THR A 235 -6.58 -0.80 -0.39
N TRP A 236 -6.53 -1.78 0.51
CA TRP A 236 -6.65 -1.51 1.94
C TRP A 236 -5.47 -0.70 2.47
N ALA A 237 -4.24 -1.02 2.08
CA ALA A 237 -3.05 -0.30 2.52
C ALA A 237 -3.13 1.20 2.22
N ARG A 238 -3.62 1.56 1.03
CA ARG A 238 -3.80 2.95 0.62
C ARG A 238 -4.97 3.64 1.35
N ILE A 239 -6.08 2.94 1.57
CA ILE A 239 -7.21 3.46 2.36
C ILE A 239 -6.79 3.70 3.82
N ILE A 240 -6.12 2.74 4.47
CA ILE A 240 -5.64 2.87 5.85
C ILE A 240 -4.57 3.96 5.94
N ASN A 241 -3.63 4.04 4.99
CA ASN A 241 -2.67 5.14 4.93
C ASN A 241 -3.38 6.51 4.85
N THR A 242 -4.43 6.62 4.03
CA THR A 242 -5.27 7.83 3.93
C THR A 242 -6.01 8.13 5.24
N ILE A 243 -6.53 7.11 5.93
CA ILE A 243 -7.15 7.23 7.25
C ILE A 243 -6.16 7.80 8.28
N PHE A 244 -4.96 7.20 8.39
CA PHE A 244 -3.92 7.70 9.29
C PHE A 244 -3.47 9.12 8.91
N TYR A 245 -3.24 9.38 7.62
CA TYR A 245 -2.85 10.69 7.13
C TYR A 245 -3.90 11.75 7.50
N SER A 246 -5.17 11.43 7.31
CA SER A 246 -6.28 12.35 7.59
C SER A 246 -6.47 12.58 9.09
N TYR A 247 -6.27 11.55 9.91
CA TYR A 247 -6.31 11.67 11.37
C TYR A 247 -5.23 12.61 11.90
N PHE A 248 -3.98 12.41 11.48
CA PHE A 248 -2.88 13.26 11.91
C PHE A 248 -2.87 14.65 11.25
N SER A 249 -3.65 14.86 10.19
CA SER A 249 -3.85 16.20 9.59
C SER A 249 -4.86 17.06 10.36
N VAL A 250 -5.62 16.50 11.32
CA VAL A 250 -6.59 17.26 12.11
C VAL A 250 -5.89 17.92 13.30
N ILE A 251 -6.06 19.24 13.45
CA ILE A 251 -5.52 20.02 14.57
C ILE A 251 -6.20 19.63 15.88
N ASP A 252 -5.40 19.47 16.94
CA ASP A 252 -5.84 18.96 18.24
C ASP A 252 -6.93 19.78 18.96
N ASN A 253 -7.12 21.04 18.59
CA ASN A 253 -8.06 21.95 19.26
C ASN A 253 -9.43 22.04 18.57
N LEU A 254 -9.67 21.28 17.49
CA LEU A 254 -10.93 21.30 16.77
C LEU A 254 -12.02 20.45 17.46
N ASN A 255 -13.26 20.95 17.53
CA ASN A 255 -14.40 20.22 18.10
C ASN A 255 -15.64 20.27 17.18
N PRO A 256 -16.27 19.14 16.81
CA PRO A 256 -15.85 17.75 17.06
C PRO A 256 -14.77 17.29 16.06
N LYS A 257 -13.60 16.86 16.57
CA LYS A 257 -12.48 16.31 15.77
C LYS A 257 -12.93 15.26 14.75
N LYS A 258 -13.84 14.35 15.15
CA LYS A 258 -14.38 13.29 14.30
C LYS A 258 -14.99 13.81 12.99
N LYS A 259 -15.70 14.95 13.02
CA LYS A 259 -16.27 15.57 11.81
C LYS A 259 -15.16 16.07 10.88
N TYR A 260 -14.15 16.74 11.42
CA TYR A 260 -13.02 17.23 10.64
C TYR A 260 -12.18 16.10 10.06
N PHE A 261 -11.99 15.02 10.81
CA PHE A 261 -11.34 13.79 10.32
C PHE A 261 -12.04 13.27 9.07
N LYS A 262 -13.37 13.12 9.08
CA LYS A 262 -14.11 12.66 7.89
C LYS A 262 -13.94 13.61 6.71
N THR A 263 -14.05 14.92 6.93
CA THR A 263 -13.78 15.91 5.87
C THR A 263 -12.37 15.75 5.29
N GLN A 264 -11.35 15.62 6.14
CA GLN A 264 -9.97 15.40 5.69
C GLN A 264 -9.82 14.08 4.92
N PHE A 265 -10.47 13.01 5.40
CA PHE A 265 -10.47 11.72 4.70
C PHE A 265 -11.03 11.84 3.29
N TYR A 266 -12.20 12.45 3.11
CA TYR A 266 -12.80 12.62 1.77
C TYR A 266 -11.93 13.47 0.85
N LEU A 267 -11.28 14.53 1.35
CA LEU A 267 -10.35 15.35 0.58
C LEU A 267 -9.10 14.54 0.16
N ASN A 268 -8.54 13.77 1.08
CA ASN A 268 -7.31 13.02 0.85
C ASN A 268 -7.54 11.77 -0.02
N ILE A 269 -8.64 11.03 0.17
CA ILE A 269 -8.96 9.86 -0.65
C ILE A 269 -9.27 10.26 -2.10
N LYS A 270 -9.82 11.46 -2.33
CA LYS A 270 -10.00 12.01 -3.69
C LYS A 270 -8.64 12.20 -4.39
N LYS A 271 -7.67 12.81 -3.70
CA LYS A 271 -6.30 12.98 -4.22
C LYS A 271 -5.66 11.62 -4.51
N GLU A 272 -5.82 10.68 -3.58
CA GLU A 272 -5.30 9.33 -3.70
C GLU A 272 -5.93 8.56 -4.88
N ALA A 273 -7.23 8.71 -5.10
CA ALA A 273 -7.95 8.11 -6.21
C ALA A 273 -7.49 8.64 -7.56
N PHE A 274 -7.35 9.97 -7.71
CA PHE A 274 -6.85 10.55 -8.95
C PHE A 274 -5.39 10.20 -9.20
N HIS A 275 -4.54 10.18 -8.17
CA HIS A 275 -3.18 9.64 -8.27
C HIS A 275 -3.17 8.19 -8.74
N SER A 276 -4.08 7.35 -8.23
CA SER A 276 -4.18 5.96 -8.65
C SER A 276 -4.58 5.78 -10.12
N LEU A 277 -5.50 6.60 -10.66
CA LEU A 277 -5.84 6.58 -12.08
C LEU A 277 -4.67 7.06 -12.93
N TYR A 278 -4.00 8.12 -12.51
CA TYR A 278 -2.83 8.62 -13.21
C TYR A 278 -1.73 7.55 -13.30
N GLN A 279 -1.43 6.87 -12.19
CA GLN A 279 -0.46 5.77 -12.17
C GLN A 279 -0.90 4.58 -13.02
N LEU A 280 -2.19 4.21 -12.98
CA LEU A 280 -2.77 3.18 -13.86
C LEU A 280 -2.52 3.51 -15.34
N LEU A 281 -2.89 4.72 -15.76
CA LEU A 281 -2.75 5.15 -17.16
C LEU A 281 -1.28 5.34 -17.55
N LYS A 282 -0.42 5.71 -16.60
CA LYS A 282 1.02 5.81 -16.82
C LYS A 282 1.64 4.44 -17.12
N ILE A 283 1.25 3.40 -16.38
CA ILE A 283 1.67 2.02 -16.69
C ILE A 283 1.21 1.61 -18.08
N LEU A 284 -0.06 1.86 -18.44
CA LEU A 284 -0.57 1.51 -19.76
C LEU A 284 0.17 2.26 -20.86
N LYS A 285 0.35 3.58 -20.72
CA LYS A 285 1.08 4.40 -21.69
C LYS A 285 2.53 3.94 -21.85
N PHE A 286 3.21 3.60 -20.76
CA PHE A 286 4.58 3.07 -20.83
C PHE A 286 4.65 1.77 -21.65
N GLN A 287 3.62 0.93 -21.57
CA GLN A 287 3.49 -0.33 -22.33
C GLN A 287 2.88 -0.12 -23.73
N ASP A 288 2.78 1.13 -24.22
CA ASP A 288 2.12 1.49 -25.49
C ASP A 288 0.66 1.01 -25.59
N LEU A 289 -0.04 1.00 -24.46
CA LEU A 289 -1.45 0.63 -24.33
C LEU A 289 -2.30 1.78 -23.81
N ASN A 290 -3.61 1.64 -23.97
CA ASN A 290 -4.62 2.50 -23.35
C ASN A 290 -5.70 1.65 -22.68
N TYR A 291 -6.57 2.29 -21.90
CA TYR A 291 -7.58 1.58 -21.12
C TYR A 291 -8.58 0.80 -22.00
N LYS A 292 -8.90 1.33 -23.18
CA LYS A 292 -9.79 0.68 -24.13
C LYS A 292 -9.21 -0.64 -24.65
N LEU A 293 -7.91 -0.64 -25.01
CA LEU A 293 -7.20 -1.82 -25.49
C LEU A 293 -7.21 -2.95 -24.46
N ILE A 294 -7.03 -2.65 -23.17
CA ILE A 294 -7.01 -3.70 -22.15
C ILE A 294 -8.41 -4.17 -21.72
N THR A 295 -9.49 -3.44 -22.04
CA THR A 295 -10.84 -3.74 -21.51
C THR A 295 -11.90 -4.11 -22.55
N GLU A 296 -11.79 -3.66 -23.80
CA GLU A 296 -12.73 -4.01 -24.86
C GLU A 296 -12.33 -5.33 -25.55
N LYS A 297 -13.21 -6.33 -25.48
CA LYS A 297 -12.98 -7.69 -25.96
C LYS A 297 -13.07 -7.80 -27.49
N LYS A 298 -12.10 -7.22 -28.20
CA LYS A 298 -11.87 -7.39 -29.64
C LYS A 298 -10.63 -8.24 -29.86
N GLU A 299 -10.65 -9.09 -30.88
CA GLU A 299 -9.53 -9.97 -31.21
C GLU A 299 -8.23 -9.19 -31.45
N GLU A 300 -8.31 -8.10 -32.21
CA GLU A 300 -7.20 -7.16 -32.44
C GLU A 300 -6.61 -6.63 -31.12
N ASN A 301 -7.46 -6.19 -30.19
CA ASN A 301 -7.01 -5.67 -28.90
C ASN A 301 -6.28 -6.74 -28.06
N ILE A 302 -6.74 -7.99 -28.12
CA ILE A 302 -6.13 -9.13 -27.44
C ILE A 302 -4.73 -9.40 -28.02
N GLN A 303 -4.61 -9.42 -29.35
CA GLN A 303 -3.32 -9.60 -30.04
C GLN A 303 -2.34 -8.49 -29.65
N ILE A 304 -2.77 -7.22 -29.67
CA ILE A 304 -1.95 -6.08 -29.24
C ILE A 304 -1.48 -6.26 -27.80
N CYS A 305 -2.38 -6.59 -26.87
CA CYS A 305 -2.02 -6.77 -25.45
C CYS A 305 -1.05 -7.94 -25.24
N ASN A 306 -1.20 -9.05 -25.98
CA ASN A 306 -0.30 -10.20 -25.90
C ASN A 306 1.13 -9.88 -26.38
N HIS A 307 1.30 -8.91 -27.28
CA HIS A 307 2.60 -8.49 -27.78
C HIS A 307 3.24 -7.41 -26.92
N LEU A 308 2.44 -6.46 -26.42
CA LEU A 308 2.96 -5.27 -25.75
C LEU A 308 3.02 -5.37 -24.23
N TYR A 309 2.05 -6.03 -23.59
CA TYR A 309 2.01 -6.05 -22.12
C TYR A 309 2.94 -7.12 -21.55
N GLY A 310 3.85 -6.70 -20.66
CA GLY A 310 4.68 -7.63 -19.88
C GLY A 310 4.98 -7.15 -18.47
N GLU A 311 5.01 -8.09 -17.53
CA GLU A 311 5.41 -7.86 -16.14
C GLU A 311 6.19 -9.05 -15.56
N LYS A 312 7.07 -8.78 -14.59
CA LYS A 312 7.81 -9.75 -13.76
C LYS A 312 7.56 -9.59 -12.26
N SER A 313 6.59 -8.74 -11.91
CA SER A 313 6.00 -8.52 -10.59
C SER A 313 4.50 -8.24 -10.79
N SER A 314 3.72 -8.15 -9.72
CA SER A 314 2.25 -8.03 -9.76
C SER A 314 1.73 -6.64 -10.20
N VAL A 315 2.34 -6.02 -11.22
CA VAL A 315 2.09 -4.64 -11.67
C VAL A 315 0.61 -4.44 -12.02
N PHE A 316 -0.01 -5.39 -12.72
CA PHE A 316 -1.42 -5.29 -13.10
C PHE A 316 -2.33 -5.22 -11.87
N SER A 317 -2.05 -6.04 -10.85
CA SER A 317 -2.79 -6.00 -9.59
C SER A 317 -2.56 -4.68 -8.84
N TYR A 318 -1.30 -4.28 -8.65
CA TYR A 318 -0.93 -3.09 -7.87
C TYR A 318 -1.40 -1.76 -8.46
N TYR A 319 -1.38 -1.63 -9.79
CA TYR A 319 -1.68 -0.35 -10.45
C TYR A 319 -3.04 -0.36 -11.14
N ILE A 320 -3.36 -1.41 -11.90
CA ILE A 320 -4.56 -1.41 -12.74
C ILE A 320 -5.81 -1.78 -11.93
N ILE A 321 -5.80 -2.95 -11.28
CA ILE A 321 -6.96 -3.39 -10.49
C ILE A 321 -7.15 -2.49 -9.27
N THR A 322 -6.08 -2.20 -8.52
CA THR A 322 -6.15 -1.28 -7.38
C THR A 322 -6.57 0.13 -7.81
N GLY A 323 -6.10 0.64 -8.95
CA GLY A 323 -6.53 1.96 -9.45
C GLY A 323 -8.04 2.03 -9.67
N LEU A 324 -8.63 0.96 -10.23
CA LEU A 324 -10.08 0.84 -10.35
C LEU A 324 -10.76 0.75 -8.98
N LEU A 325 -10.22 -0.05 -8.05
CA LEU A 325 -10.81 -0.23 -6.72
C LEU A 325 -10.78 1.03 -5.86
N ILE A 326 -9.68 1.79 -5.84
CA ILE A 326 -9.58 3.05 -5.09
C ILE A 326 -10.52 4.10 -5.66
N ASN A 327 -10.72 4.12 -6.98
CA ASN A 327 -11.74 5.00 -7.57
C ASN A 327 -13.17 4.52 -7.33
N ASN A 328 -13.37 3.31 -6.82
CA ASN A 328 -14.66 2.86 -6.29
C ASN A 328 -14.52 2.51 -4.79
N PHE A 329 -13.74 3.29 -4.02
CA PHE A 329 -13.41 2.89 -2.64
C PHE A 329 -14.66 2.70 -1.77
N GLY A 330 -15.71 3.48 -1.99
CA GLY A 330 -16.99 3.32 -1.28
C GLY A 330 -17.61 1.95 -1.52
N ASP A 331 -17.74 1.53 -2.78
CA ASP A 331 -18.23 0.20 -3.14
C ASP A 331 -17.33 -0.91 -2.58
N PHE A 332 -16.00 -0.72 -2.60
CA PHE A 332 -15.05 -1.66 -2.02
C PHE A 332 -15.25 -1.82 -0.51
N LEU A 333 -15.37 -0.73 0.24
CA LEU A 333 -15.59 -0.76 1.68
C LEU A 333 -16.93 -1.42 2.05
N LEU A 334 -18.00 -1.08 1.33
CA LEU A 334 -19.32 -1.68 1.52
C LEU A 334 -19.33 -3.16 1.12
N TRP A 335 -18.61 -3.53 0.07
CA TRP A 335 -18.42 -4.93 -0.32
C TRP A 335 -17.70 -5.71 0.78
N CYS A 336 -16.63 -5.17 1.36
CA CYS A 336 -15.90 -5.80 2.45
C CYS A 336 -16.82 -5.99 3.67
N LYS A 337 -17.55 -4.95 4.08
CA LYS A 337 -18.51 -5.01 5.19
C LYS A 337 -19.60 -6.06 4.98
N LYS A 338 -20.07 -6.24 3.74
CA LYS A 338 -21.12 -7.21 3.39
C LYS A 338 -20.62 -8.66 3.32
N ASN A 339 -19.41 -8.86 2.81
CA ASN A 339 -18.94 -10.19 2.39
C ASN A 339 -17.92 -10.81 3.34
N ASN A 340 -17.22 -10.00 4.14
CA ASN A 340 -16.31 -10.48 5.16
C ASN A 340 -17.00 -10.55 6.53
N ASN A 341 -16.59 -11.53 7.34
CA ASN A 341 -17.06 -11.61 8.73
C ASN A 341 -16.38 -10.54 9.62
N ILE A 342 -15.13 -10.20 9.29
CA ILE A 342 -14.33 -9.15 9.93
C ILE A 342 -13.88 -8.22 8.81
N LEU A 343 -14.10 -6.91 8.96
CA LEU A 343 -14.02 -5.93 7.87
C LEU A 343 -12.78 -6.10 6.98
N LEU A 344 -11.58 -6.14 7.57
CA LEU A 344 -10.32 -6.23 6.82
C LEU A 344 -10.00 -7.64 6.34
N MET A 345 -10.47 -8.68 7.04
CA MET A 345 -10.08 -10.07 6.79
C MET A 345 -10.95 -10.68 5.69
N PHE A 346 -10.33 -10.95 4.54
CA PHE A 346 -11.01 -11.59 3.43
C PHE A 346 -11.61 -12.94 3.86
N LYS A 347 -12.90 -13.14 3.58
CA LYS A 347 -13.53 -14.44 3.81
C LYS A 347 -13.06 -15.45 2.76
N LYS A 348 -12.12 -16.32 3.14
CA LYS A 348 -11.46 -17.29 2.26
C LYS A 348 -12.37 -18.43 1.80
N THR A 349 -13.29 -18.14 0.87
CA THR A 349 -14.11 -19.15 0.20
C THR A 349 -14.16 -18.92 -1.32
N PRO A 350 -14.30 -19.97 -2.15
CA PRO A 350 -14.41 -19.80 -3.61
C PRO A 350 -15.51 -18.82 -4.01
N GLY A 351 -16.69 -18.92 -3.36
CA GLY A 351 -17.79 -18.00 -3.62
C GLY A 351 -17.51 -16.55 -3.22
N ASN A 352 -16.61 -16.29 -2.27
CA ASN A 352 -16.21 -14.92 -1.94
C ASN A 352 -15.22 -14.37 -2.97
N LEU A 353 -14.31 -15.20 -3.48
CA LEU A 353 -13.43 -14.85 -4.60
C LEU A 353 -14.24 -14.49 -5.85
N ASP A 354 -15.29 -15.24 -6.14
CA ASP A 354 -16.20 -14.96 -7.26
C ASP A 354 -16.85 -13.58 -7.14
N LYS A 355 -17.31 -13.23 -5.94
CA LYS A 355 -17.90 -11.92 -5.66
C LYS A 355 -16.87 -10.79 -5.71
N TYR A 356 -15.61 -11.07 -5.35
CA TYR A 356 -14.54 -10.07 -5.45
C TYR A 356 -14.19 -9.80 -6.91
N LEU A 357 -14.14 -10.86 -7.74
CA LEU A 357 -13.99 -10.72 -9.18
C LEU A 357 -15.15 -9.93 -9.81
N GLU A 358 -16.39 -10.17 -9.36
CA GLU A 358 -17.55 -9.39 -9.78
C GLU A 358 -17.40 -7.91 -9.42
N LEU A 359 -16.95 -7.59 -8.20
CA LEU A 359 -16.64 -6.22 -7.77
C LEU A 359 -15.64 -5.56 -8.73
N VAL A 360 -14.53 -6.22 -9.04
CA VAL A 360 -13.51 -5.71 -10.00
C VAL A 360 -14.16 -5.46 -11.37
N GLY A 361 -15.00 -6.38 -11.84
CA GLY A 361 -15.75 -6.25 -13.08
C GLY A 361 -16.72 -5.06 -13.09
N ASN A 362 -17.36 -4.76 -11.95
CA ASN A 362 -18.27 -3.63 -11.78
C ASN A 362 -17.51 -2.29 -11.71
N CYS A 363 -16.38 -2.24 -10.99
CA CYS A 363 -15.49 -1.09 -10.93
C CYS A 363 -15.04 -0.65 -12.34
N LYS A 364 -14.69 -1.63 -13.20
CA LYS A 364 -14.34 -1.42 -14.62
C LYS A 364 -15.45 -0.75 -15.43
N LYS A 365 -16.71 -0.99 -15.06
CA LYS A 365 -17.91 -0.52 -15.79
C LYS A 365 -18.37 0.88 -15.36
N ASN A 366 -17.90 1.41 -14.23
CA ASN A 366 -18.30 2.71 -13.71
C ASN A 366 -18.11 3.83 -14.75
N THR A 367 -19.20 4.53 -15.08
CA THR A 367 -19.25 5.54 -16.14
C THR A 367 -18.48 6.81 -15.79
N PHE A 368 -18.47 7.21 -14.51
CA PHE A 368 -17.71 8.37 -14.04
C PHE A 368 -16.21 8.13 -14.15
N ILE A 369 -15.75 6.94 -13.76
CA ILE A 369 -14.34 6.56 -13.88
C ILE A 369 -13.92 6.49 -15.34
N LYS A 370 -14.75 5.91 -16.21
CA LYS A 370 -14.49 5.92 -17.67
C LYS A 370 -14.38 7.33 -18.23
N LYS A 371 -15.18 8.29 -17.73
CA LYS A 371 -15.09 9.70 -18.13
C LYS A 371 -13.75 10.30 -17.68
N ASN A 372 -13.38 10.10 -16.41
CA ASN A 372 -12.12 10.57 -15.86
C ASN A 372 -10.91 9.96 -16.59
N ILE A 373 -10.95 8.67 -16.90
CA ILE A 373 -9.93 7.98 -17.71
C ILE A 373 -9.77 8.65 -19.07
N LYS A 374 -10.87 8.87 -19.81
CA LYS A 374 -10.80 9.53 -21.13
C LYS A 374 -10.22 10.94 -21.06
N GLN A 375 -10.58 11.71 -20.03
CA GLN A 375 -10.04 13.05 -19.81
C GLN A 375 -8.54 13.00 -19.52
N MET A 376 -8.11 12.12 -18.60
CA MET A 376 -6.70 11.95 -18.27
C MET A 376 -5.87 11.42 -19.45
N GLU A 377 -6.34 10.42 -20.19
CA GLU A 377 -5.65 9.90 -21.38
C GLU A 377 -5.44 10.99 -22.44
N LYS A 378 -6.46 11.82 -22.66
CA LYS A 378 -6.36 12.97 -23.57
C LYS A 378 -5.28 13.95 -23.10
N ALA A 379 -5.31 14.31 -21.82
CA ALA A 379 -4.37 15.27 -21.25
C ALA A 379 -2.93 14.72 -21.20
N MET A 380 -2.76 13.42 -20.98
CA MET A 380 -1.46 12.71 -21.06
C MET A 380 -0.94 12.56 -22.49
N SER A 381 -1.78 12.74 -23.51
CA SER A 381 -1.37 12.67 -24.93
C SER A 381 -0.90 14.02 -25.46
N ASP A 382 -1.07 15.10 -24.69
CA ASP A 382 -0.62 16.43 -25.07
C ASP A 382 0.92 16.47 -25.12
N LYS A 383 1.47 17.11 -26.15
CA LYS A 383 2.92 17.19 -26.37
C LYS A 383 3.64 17.97 -25.27
N ASP A 384 2.92 18.88 -24.63
CA ASP A 384 3.44 19.69 -23.52
C ASP A 384 3.25 19.00 -22.15
N SER A 385 2.61 17.82 -22.12
CA SER A 385 2.41 17.08 -20.86
C SER A 385 3.71 16.42 -20.39
N GLN A 386 4.25 16.91 -19.28
CA GLN A 386 5.36 16.24 -18.59
C GLN A 386 4.80 15.14 -17.70
N ILE A 387 4.94 13.89 -18.15
CA ILE A 387 4.66 12.70 -17.34
C ILE A 387 5.94 12.33 -16.60
N ASP A 388 5.90 12.39 -15.28
CA ASP A 388 7.01 12.00 -14.42
C ASP A 388 7.26 10.47 -14.47
N ASP A 389 8.48 10.06 -14.16
CA ASP A 389 8.88 8.65 -14.11
C ASP A 389 8.51 7.94 -12.80
N SER A 390 7.98 8.63 -11.79
CA SER A 390 7.78 8.05 -10.46
C SER A 390 6.67 6.99 -10.44
N LEU A 391 7.00 5.80 -9.95
CA LEU A 391 6.05 4.70 -9.76
C LEU A 391 5.53 4.60 -8.33
N ARG A 392 5.54 5.71 -7.57
CA ARG A 392 4.92 5.75 -6.25
C ARG A 392 3.43 5.41 -6.33
N MET A 393 2.98 4.48 -5.50
CA MET A 393 1.61 3.97 -5.53
C MET A 393 0.65 4.85 -4.73
N THR A 394 1.12 5.50 -3.65
CA THR A 394 0.37 6.47 -2.85
C THR A 394 0.92 7.88 -3.02
N HIS A 395 0.01 8.86 -3.05
CA HIS A 395 0.36 10.28 -3.06
C HIS A 395 0.60 10.82 -1.64
N LEU A 396 -0.05 10.21 -0.64
CA LEU A 396 -0.07 10.68 0.73
C LEU A 396 1.13 10.12 1.52
N ASP A 397 2.25 10.84 1.51
CA ASP A 397 3.44 10.44 2.26
C ASP A 397 3.38 10.91 3.72
N MET A 398 3.38 9.94 4.64
CA MET A 398 3.38 10.18 6.09
C MET A 398 4.62 10.94 6.59
N ASN A 399 5.73 10.93 5.84
CA ASN A 399 6.90 11.74 6.18
C ASN A 399 6.60 13.24 6.14
N ILE A 400 5.65 13.70 5.32
CA ILE A 400 5.25 15.12 5.22
C ILE A 400 4.56 15.58 6.51
N ILE A 401 3.72 14.73 7.10
CA ILE A 401 3.00 15.03 8.34
C ILE A 401 3.96 15.22 9.52
N PHE A 402 5.10 14.53 9.53
CA PHE A 402 6.08 14.64 10.62
C PHE A 402 7.02 15.85 10.52
N MET A 403 7.03 16.54 9.38
CA MET A 403 7.84 17.73 9.16
C MET A 403 7.08 19.02 9.51
N ASN A 404 5.75 18.95 9.57
CA ASN A 404 4.85 20.00 10.06
C ASN A 404 4.49 19.75 11.53
#